data_AF-A0A960XM27-F1
#
_entry.id   AF-A0A960XM27-F1
#
_cell.length_a   1.000
_cell.length_b   1.000
_cell.length_c   1.000
_cell.angle_alpha   90.00
_cell.angle_beta   90.00
_cell.angle_gamma   90.00
#
_symmetry.space_group_name_H-M   'P 1'
#
loop_
_entity.id
_entity.type
_entity.pdbx_description
1 polymer ?
#
loop_
_entity_poly.entity_id
_entity_poly.type
_entity_poly.pdbx_seq_one_letter_code
_entity_poly.pdbx_strand_id
1 'polypeptide(L)'
;GELSHDRGSRRFLWGPGYLAARKVRMLHASMRFMLQHKARFSDRANRPPPHTLSERVVMEAAAGRPDWPTGQLGVPVNQEDLAYTLLTFAYVIPVGLDHWGAGLSAKQKDGFLHLWKVVGHVMGLREDLLPDDWDEARFLYESIQGSECGDSSRVPSTAVPSGEAVPHDSEPGVVLTEAVMRFLEDYLPRTLGLNALIGAGLIRDQMGPELAGQLLPQKDFRRASSLASRLVMAGFRGFARCYFLLYREIAERIPLVSRLMENVFERAADELVNSWRDAYSRRPFYIPNTYNEWVRVPGADDAYLARLKDWRERVFVGVVQSLLTFFVALLSFLLWLVCLVLHPVWAGGFGWVSLGTFLATVFLSEVHLPRVYRARPKVPAAPAQPDVVNLTPCRGRRADGSRDHAESSANAGLVEVAAGLGVQRGDG
;
A
#
# COMPACT_ATOMS: atom_id res chain seq x y z
N GLY A 1 -7.30 4.28 -42.30
CA GLY A 1 -6.46 3.17 -41.78
C GLY A 1 -5.38 3.80 -40.95
N GLU A 2 -5.08 3.36 -39.75
CA GLU A 2 -5.05 1.97 -39.26
C GLU A 2 -5.75 1.86 -37.90
N LEU A 3 -6.75 0.97 -37.84
CA LEU A 3 -7.30 0.42 -36.61
C LEU A 3 -6.40 -0.76 -36.22
N SER A 4 -5.50 -0.55 -35.25
CA SER A 4 -4.70 -1.63 -34.68
C SER A 4 -5.55 -2.46 -33.71
N HIS A 5 -5.96 -3.64 -34.18
CA HIS A 5 -6.44 -4.82 -33.44
C HIS A 5 -6.71 -4.67 -31.93
N ASP A 6 -7.96 -4.31 -31.59
CA ASP A 6 -8.54 -4.56 -30.28
C ASP A 6 -8.71 -6.08 -30.09
N ARG A 7 -7.79 -6.70 -29.34
CA ARG A 7 -7.93 -8.08 -28.90
C ARG A 7 -9.03 -8.15 -27.86
N GLY A 8 -10.27 -8.37 -28.31
CA GLY A 8 -11.37 -8.95 -27.54
C GLY A 8 -11.41 -8.51 -26.08
N SER A 9 -11.52 -7.21 -25.83
CA SER A 9 -11.79 -6.67 -24.50
C SER A 9 -13.08 -7.30 -23.99
N ARG A 10 -12.97 -8.27 -23.07
CA ARG A 10 -14.10 -8.67 -22.25
C ARG A 10 -14.49 -7.43 -21.45
N ARG A 11 -15.44 -6.65 -21.97
CA ARG A 11 -16.17 -5.65 -21.21
C ARG A 11 -16.88 -6.40 -20.10
N PHE A 12 -16.22 -6.54 -18.95
CA PHE A 12 -16.94 -6.85 -17.73
C PHE A 12 -17.99 -5.75 -17.57
N LEU A 13 -19.24 -6.13 -17.30
CA LEU A 13 -20.32 -5.18 -17.03
C LEU A 13 -19.96 -4.21 -15.88
N TRP A 14 -18.95 -4.58 -15.08
CA TRP A 14 -18.47 -3.91 -13.89
C TRP A 14 -16.98 -3.54 -14.02
N GLY A 15 -16.61 -2.38 -13.47
CA GLY A 15 -15.22 -1.92 -13.43
C GLY A 15 -14.29 -2.80 -12.57
N PRO A 16 -12.97 -2.71 -12.76
CA PRO A 16 -11.99 -3.55 -12.06
C PRO A 16 -12.03 -3.39 -10.53
N GLY A 17 -12.38 -2.20 -10.01
CA GLY A 17 -12.51 -1.95 -8.57
C GLY A 17 -13.63 -2.79 -7.92
N TYR A 18 -14.79 -2.90 -8.56
CA TYR A 18 -15.88 -3.74 -8.09
C TYR A 18 -15.49 -5.23 -8.06
N LEU A 19 -14.82 -5.70 -9.11
CA LEU A 19 -14.32 -7.07 -9.17
C LEU A 19 -13.28 -7.34 -8.07
N ALA A 20 -12.41 -6.37 -7.77
CA ALA A 20 -11.45 -6.46 -6.68
C ALA A 20 -12.15 -6.55 -5.32
N ALA A 21 -13.10 -5.66 -5.03
CA ALA A 21 -13.87 -5.67 -3.77
C ALA A 21 -14.60 -7.01 -3.56
N ARG A 22 -15.25 -7.55 -4.60
CA ARG A 22 -15.89 -8.89 -4.53
C ARG A 22 -14.90 -10.02 -4.30
N LYS A 23 -13.72 -9.97 -4.92
CA LYS A 23 -12.66 -10.97 -4.70
C LYS A 23 -12.19 -10.93 -3.25
N VAL A 24 -12.00 -9.74 -2.67
CA VAL A 24 -11.60 -9.60 -1.27
C VAL A 24 -12.70 -10.13 -0.33
N ARG A 25 -13.97 -9.85 -0.61
CA ARG A 25 -15.09 -10.45 0.14
C ARG A 25 -15.04 -11.98 0.16
N MET A 26 -14.82 -12.60 -0.99
CA MET A 26 -14.68 -14.05 -1.08
C MET A 26 -13.44 -14.55 -0.33
N LEU A 27 -12.32 -13.82 -0.42
CA LEU A 27 -11.10 -14.13 0.31
C LEU A 27 -11.33 -14.11 1.83
N HIS A 28 -12.01 -13.09 2.35
CA HIS A 28 -12.34 -12.99 3.77
C HIS A 28 -13.24 -14.14 4.24
N ALA A 29 -14.25 -14.52 3.44
CA ALA A 29 -15.10 -15.66 3.75
C ALA A 29 -14.31 -16.98 3.80
N SER A 30 -13.45 -17.21 2.80
CA SER A 30 -12.56 -18.38 2.78
C SER A 30 -11.59 -18.39 3.95
N MET A 31 -10.99 -17.24 4.28
CA MET A 31 -10.05 -17.11 5.39
C MET A 31 -10.70 -17.42 6.73
N ARG A 32 -11.87 -16.83 6.98
CA ARG A 32 -12.67 -17.11 8.17
C ARG A 32 -13.01 -18.60 8.29
N PHE A 33 -13.46 -19.21 7.20
CA PHE A 33 -13.75 -20.65 7.18
C PHE A 33 -12.51 -21.49 7.51
N MET A 34 -11.37 -21.19 6.88
CA MET A 34 -10.12 -21.92 7.10
C MET A 34 -9.62 -21.82 8.55
N LEU A 35 -9.66 -20.63 9.15
CA LEU A 35 -9.20 -20.40 10.52
C LEU A 35 -10.11 -21.04 11.58
N GLN A 36 -11.42 -21.13 11.31
CA GLN A 36 -12.39 -21.72 12.24
C GLN A 36 -12.57 -23.23 12.09
N HIS A 37 -12.24 -23.80 10.92
CA HIS A 37 -12.51 -25.20 10.59
C HIS A 37 -11.24 -25.96 10.23
N LYS A 38 -10.16 -25.69 10.95
CA LYS A 38 -8.82 -26.24 10.71
C LYS A 38 -8.80 -27.77 10.62
N ALA A 39 -9.57 -28.46 11.46
CA ALA A 39 -9.72 -29.91 11.43
C ALA A 39 -10.26 -30.47 10.10
N ARG A 40 -11.00 -29.69 9.30
CA ARG A 40 -11.46 -30.13 7.97
C ARG A 40 -10.33 -30.20 6.94
N PHE A 41 -9.14 -29.75 7.31
CA PHE A 41 -7.96 -29.68 6.45
C PHE A 41 -6.84 -30.63 6.91
N SER A 42 -6.97 -31.31 8.05
CA SER A 42 -5.93 -32.21 8.61
C SER A 42 -5.61 -33.40 7.71
N ASP A 43 -6.60 -33.96 7.00
CA ASP A 43 -6.41 -35.15 6.14
C ASP A 43 -5.51 -34.90 4.93
N ARG A 44 -5.17 -33.62 4.66
CA ARG A 44 -4.30 -33.21 3.56
C ARG A 44 -2.83 -33.03 3.98
N ALA A 45 -2.49 -33.38 5.23
CA ALA A 45 -1.16 -33.22 5.82
C ALA A 45 -0.01 -33.90 5.06
N ASN A 46 -0.29 -35.03 4.38
CA ASN A 46 0.71 -35.85 3.69
C ASN A 46 1.08 -35.36 2.28
N ARG A 47 0.71 -34.14 1.90
CA ARG A 47 1.11 -33.54 0.60
C ARG A 47 2.46 -32.82 0.71
N PRO A 48 3.17 -32.62 -0.43
CA PRO A 48 4.44 -31.86 -0.47
C PRO A 48 4.32 -30.49 0.24
N PRO A 49 5.46 -29.84 0.58
CA PRO A 49 5.45 -28.57 1.31
C PRO A 49 4.46 -27.60 0.66
N PRO A 50 3.78 -26.77 1.47
CA PRO A 50 2.71 -25.89 1.00
C PRO A 50 3.23 -25.02 -0.16
N HIS A 51 2.36 -24.36 -0.91
CA HIS A 51 2.65 -23.28 -1.86
C HIS A 51 1.58 -22.17 -1.81
N THR A 52 0.62 -22.33 -0.90
CA THR A 52 -0.56 -21.49 -0.69
C THR A 52 -0.93 -21.45 0.79
N LEU A 53 -1.66 -20.41 1.20
CA LEU A 53 -2.17 -20.30 2.56
C LEU A 53 -3.07 -21.47 2.97
N SER A 54 -3.86 -21.99 2.04
CA SER A 54 -4.67 -23.19 2.29
C SER A 54 -3.81 -24.38 2.69
N GLU A 55 -2.64 -24.57 2.08
CA GLU A 55 -1.74 -25.66 2.44
C GLU A 55 -0.96 -25.36 3.73
N ARG A 56 -0.70 -24.08 4.05
CA ARG A 56 -0.18 -23.70 5.37
C ARG A 56 -1.17 -24.01 6.49
N VAL A 57 -2.45 -23.68 6.33
CA VAL A 57 -3.49 -24.01 7.33
C VAL A 57 -3.61 -25.53 7.52
N VAL A 58 -3.52 -26.30 6.43
CA VAL A 58 -3.39 -27.77 6.46
C VAL A 58 -2.18 -28.21 7.29
N MET A 59 -1.01 -27.61 7.06
CA MET A 59 0.20 -27.93 7.83
C MET A 59 0.09 -27.55 9.30
N GLU A 60 -0.48 -26.39 9.61
CA GLU A 60 -0.70 -26.00 10.99
C GLU A 60 -1.69 -26.94 11.70
N ALA A 61 -2.64 -27.53 10.95
CA ALA A 61 -3.58 -28.53 11.47
C ALA A 61 -2.83 -29.83 11.78
N ALA A 62 -1.98 -30.25 10.85
CA ALA A 62 -1.10 -31.41 11.01
C ALA A 62 -0.10 -31.24 12.16
N ALA A 63 0.43 -30.02 12.36
CA ALA A 63 1.40 -29.68 13.38
C ALA A 63 0.79 -29.45 14.77
N GLY A 64 -0.52 -29.65 14.94
CA GLY A 64 -1.19 -29.52 16.25
C GLY A 64 -1.21 -28.10 16.83
N ARG A 65 -1.04 -27.05 16.01
CA ARG A 65 -1.19 -25.66 16.48
C ARG A 65 -2.63 -25.41 16.94
N PRO A 66 -2.87 -24.57 17.97
CA PRO A 66 -4.21 -24.26 18.44
C PRO A 66 -5.07 -23.62 17.35
N ASP A 67 -6.39 -23.81 17.47
CA ASP A 67 -7.38 -23.13 16.63
C ASP A 67 -7.41 -21.62 16.91
N TRP A 68 -8.04 -20.86 16.01
CA TRP A 68 -8.27 -19.44 16.24
C TRP A 68 -9.04 -19.23 17.56
N PRO A 69 -8.52 -18.40 18.49
CA PRO A 69 -9.09 -18.23 19.83
C PRO A 69 -10.35 -17.35 19.79
N THR A 70 -11.42 -17.87 19.21
CA THR A 70 -12.68 -17.13 18.95
C THR A 70 -13.28 -16.52 20.24
N GLY A 71 -13.11 -17.18 21.39
CA GLY A 71 -13.59 -16.66 22.67
C GLY A 71 -12.83 -15.43 23.18
N GLN A 72 -11.61 -15.19 22.68
CA GLN A 72 -10.79 -14.04 23.06
C GLN A 72 -10.80 -12.94 21.99
N LEU A 73 -10.66 -13.33 20.72
CA LEU A 73 -10.50 -12.41 19.58
C LEU A 73 -11.76 -12.26 18.73
N GLY A 74 -12.88 -12.88 19.12
CA GLY A 74 -14.06 -12.96 18.29
C GLY A 74 -13.85 -13.78 17.02
N VAL A 75 -14.84 -13.73 16.12
CA VAL A 75 -14.77 -14.43 14.82
C VAL A 75 -13.75 -13.71 13.92
N PRO A 76 -12.88 -14.43 13.18
CA PRO A 76 -11.91 -13.79 12.29
C PRO A 76 -12.58 -12.89 11.24
N VAL A 77 -12.01 -11.70 11.03
CA VAL A 77 -12.50 -10.72 10.06
C VAL A 77 -13.96 -10.38 10.35
N ASN A 78 -14.30 -10.10 11.60
CA ASN A 78 -15.67 -9.75 11.96
C ASN A 78 -16.07 -8.39 11.33
N GLN A 79 -17.31 -7.95 11.58
CA GLN A 79 -17.82 -6.70 11.00
C GLN A 79 -17.08 -5.46 11.53
N GLU A 80 -16.69 -5.47 12.81
CA GLU A 80 -15.93 -4.39 13.46
C GLU A 80 -14.50 -4.31 12.90
N ASP A 81 -13.77 -5.44 12.82
CA ASP A 81 -12.45 -5.51 12.19
C ASP A 81 -12.47 -4.98 10.76
N LEU A 82 -13.51 -5.37 10.00
CA LEU A 82 -13.67 -4.98 8.61
C LEU A 82 -13.98 -3.48 8.49
N ALA A 83 -14.83 -2.94 9.36
CA ALA A 83 -15.15 -1.52 9.40
C ALA A 83 -13.91 -0.69 9.76
N TYR A 84 -13.20 -1.08 10.83
CA TYR A 84 -11.99 -0.41 11.29
C TYR A 84 -10.91 -0.40 10.20
N THR A 85 -10.64 -1.57 9.60
CA THR A 85 -9.70 -1.69 8.49
C THR A 85 -10.11 -0.82 7.31
N LEU A 86 -11.41 -0.78 6.95
CA LEU A 86 -11.90 0.07 5.87
C LEU A 86 -11.66 1.56 6.17
N LEU A 87 -11.87 1.99 7.41
CA LEU A 87 -11.65 3.37 7.85
C LEU A 87 -10.16 3.76 7.86
N THR A 88 -9.23 2.82 8.00
CA THR A 88 -7.80 3.12 7.79
C THR A 88 -7.52 3.58 6.35
N PHE A 89 -8.34 3.18 5.38
CA PHE A 89 -8.26 3.70 4.01
C PHE A 89 -9.13 4.93 3.83
N ALA A 90 -10.39 4.88 4.27
CA ALA A 90 -11.39 5.91 3.98
C ALA A 90 -11.18 7.22 4.75
N TYR A 91 -10.78 7.11 6.01
CA TYR A 91 -10.66 8.23 6.95
C TYR A 91 -9.20 8.58 7.24
N VAL A 92 -8.37 7.60 7.60
CA VAL A 92 -6.99 7.87 8.07
C VAL A 92 -6.08 8.39 6.95
N ILE A 93 -6.25 7.95 5.70
CA ILE A 93 -5.45 8.47 4.57
C ILE A 93 -5.66 9.99 4.39
N PRO A 94 -6.89 10.51 4.26
CA PRO A 94 -7.10 11.95 4.20
C PRO A 94 -6.59 12.70 5.44
N VAL A 95 -6.75 12.15 6.66
CA VAL A 95 -6.19 12.76 7.88
C VAL A 95 -4.67 12.90 7.79
N GLY A 96 -3.98 11.85 7.34
CA GLY A 96 -2.52 11.86 7.14
C GLY A 96 -2.07 12.85 6.07
N LEU A 97 -2.81 12.96 4.97
CA LEU A 97 -2.55 13.93 3.90
C LEU A 97 -2.71 15.38 4.39
N ASP A 98 -3.75 15.66 5.17
CA ASP A 98 -3.97 16.99 5.77
C ASP A 98 -2.89 17.34 6.79
N HIS A 99 -2.46 16.38 7.62
CA HIS A 99 -1.34 16.57 8.56
C HIS A 99 -0.06 17.03 7.84
N TRP A 100 0.16 16.52 6.62
CA TRP A 100 1.30 16.85 5.75
C TRP A 100 1.07 18.05 4.81
N GLY A 101 -0.12 18.67 4.88
CA GLY A 101 -0.40 19.95 4.25
C GLY A 101 -1.12 19.90 2.91
N ALA A 102 -1.56 18.72 2.44
CA ALA A 102 -2.27 18.59 1.17
C ALA A 102 -3.55 19.44 1.13
N GLY A 103 -4.24 19.58 2.27
CA GLY A 103 -5.35 20.51 2.44
C GLY A 103 -6.56 20.14 1.58
N LEU A 104 -7.13 18.96 1.83
CA LEU A 104 -8.25 18.43 1.08
C LEU A 104 -9.53 19.22 1.38
N SER A 105 -10.25 19.64 0.34
CA SER A 105 -11.57 20.27 0.48
C SER A 105 -12.60 19.30 1.05
N ALA A 106 -13.66 19.81 1.69
CA ALA A 106 -14.76 18.99 2.20
C ALA A 106 -15.32 18.07 1.11
N LYS A 107 -15.57 18.61 -0.10
CA LYS A 107 -16.06 17.83 -1.25
C LYS A 107 -15.13 16.68 -1.66
N GLN A 108 -13.81 16.88 -1.57
CA GLN A 108 -12.85 15.81 -1.87
C GLN A 108 -12.87 14.73 -0.80
N LYS A 109 -12.97 15.10 0.48
CA LYS A 109 -13.09 14.16 1.60
C LYS A 109 -14.38 13.36 1.49
N ASP A 110 -15.51 14.02 1.26
CA ASP A 110 -16.83 13.38 1.11
C ASP A 110 -16.84 12.43 -0.09
N GLY A 111 -16.29 12.85 -1.23
CA GLY A 111 -16.18 12.00 -2.42
C GLY A 111 -15.29 10.77 -2.20
N PHE A 112 -14.18 10.93 -1.47
CA PHE A 112 -13.28 9.83 -1.14
C PHE A 112 -13.90 8.87 -0.11
N LEU A 113 -14.57 9.40 0.91
CA LEU A 113 -15.31 8.62 1.89
C LEU A 113 -16.43 7.83 1.22
N HIS A 114 -17.22 8.46 0.34
CA HIS A 114 -18.30 7.81 -0.40
C HIS A 114 -17.78 6.66 -1.28
N LEU A 115 -16.64 6.84 -1.95
CA LEU A 115 -15.99 5.77 -2.70
C LEU A 115 -15.75 4.54 -1.82
N TRP A 116 -15.18 4.74 -0.63
CA TRP A 116 -14.90 3.65 0.30
C TRP A 116 -16.16 3.10 0.96
N LYS A 117 -17.20 3.91 1.16
CA LYS A 117 -18.53 3.46 1.58
C LYS A 117 -19.09 2.41 0.61
N VAL A 118 -19.02 2.70 -0.69
CA VAL A 118 -19.44 1.76 -1.74
C VAL A 118 -18.58 0.49 -1.74
N VAL A 119 -17.25 0.62 -1.57
CA VAL A 119 -16.36 -0.55 -1.45
C VAL A 119 -16.74 -1.41 -0.25
N GLY A 120 -16.96 -0.81 0.93
CA GLY A 120 -17.39 -1.49 2.14
C GLY A 120 -18.72 -2.23 1.97
N HIS A 121 -19.71 -1.57 1.36
CA HIS A 121 -20.99 -2.20 1.03
C HIS A 121 -20.81 -3.44 0.13
N VAL A 122 -20.03 -3.33 -0.96
CA VAL A 122 -19.75 -4.47 -1.85
C VAL A 122 -19.03 -5.60 -1.11
N MET A 123 -18.14 -5.25 -0.19
CA MET A 123 -17.42 -6.19 0.68
C MET A 123 -18.31 -6.87 1.73
N GLY A 124 -19.53 -6.40 1.92
CA GLY A 124 -20.51 -6.98 2.84
C GLY A 124 -20.46 -6.41 4.25
N LEU A 125 -19.99 -5.17 4.39
CA LEU A 125 -20.16 -4.42 5.63
C LEU A 125 -21.65 -4.09 5.83
N ARG A 126 -22.13 -4.16 7.07
CA ARG A 126 -23.49 -3.70 7.41
C ARG A 126 -23.59 -2.19 7.26
N GLU A 127 -24.78 -1.71 6.92
CA GLU A 127 -25.04 -0.29 6.67
C GLU A 127 -24.84 0.60 7.90
N ASP A 128 -25.08 0.06 9.11
CA ASP A 128 -24.85 0.76 10.39
C ASP A 128 -23.37 0.99 10.72
N LEU A 129 -22.45 0.36 9.98
CA LEU A 129 -20.99 0.54 10.11
C LEU A 129 -20.40 1.33 8.94
N LEU A 130 -21.24 1.87 8.06
CA LEU A 130 -20.84 2.62 6.87
C LEU A 130 -21.18 4.10 7.06
N PRO A 131 -20.22 4.92 7.55
CA PRO A 131 -20.48 6.32 7.87
C PRO A 131 -20.94 7.12 6.64
N ASP A 132 -21.89 8.03 6.84
CA ASP A 132 -22.41 8.93 5.82
C ASP A 132 -21.58 10.21 5.68
N ASP A 133 -20.93 10.64 6.75
CA ASP A 133 -20.11 11.85 6.77
C ASP A 133 -18.79 11.69 7.55
N TRP A 134 -18.01 12.75 7.53
CA TRP A 134 -16.67 12.78 8.12
C TRP A 134 -16.67 12.68 9.65
N ASP A 135 -17.69 13.23 10.32
CA ASP A 135 -17.78 13.20 11.77
C ASP A 135 -18.18 11.80 12.27
N GLU A 136 -19.12 11.15 11.57
CA GLU A 136 -19.46 9.74 11.80
C GLU A 136 -18.25 8.83 11.55
N ALA A 137 -17.50 9.06 10.47
CA ALA A 137 -16.30 8.28 10.16
C ALA A 137 -15.23 8.40 11.24
N ARG A 138 -15.00 9.63 11.75
CA ARG A 138 -14.11 9.87 12.89
C ARG A 138 -14.61 9.14 14.13
N PHE A 139 -15.88 9.35 14.50
CA PHE A 139 -16.45 8.78 15.71
C PHE A 139 -16.38 7.26 15.71
N LEU A 140 -16.74 6.61 14.60
CA LEU A 140 -16.67 5.15 14.47
C LEU A 140 -15.23 4.65 14.54
N TYR A 141 -14.29 5.33 13.85
CA TYR A 141 -12.87 4.97 13.90
C TYR A 141 -12.28 5.07 15.31
N GLU A 142 -12.49 6.19 15.99
CA GLU A 142 -11.97 6.44 17.34
C GLU A 142 -12.61 5.52 18.38
N SER A 143 -13.90 5.21 18.23
CA SER A 143 -14.61 4.27 19.11
C SER A 143 -14.03 2.87 19.03
N ILE A 144 -13.81 2.34 17.82
CA ILE A 144 -13.23 1.00 17.63
C ILE A 144 -11.74 1.00 18.02
N GLN A 145 -11.00 2.07 17.71
CA GLN A 145 -9.60 2.18 18.12
C GLN A 145 -9.45 2.15 19.64
N GLY A 146 -10.33 2.86 20.37
CA GLY A 146 -10.31 2.90 21.83
C GLY A 146 -10.68 1.57 22.48
N SER A 147 -11.57 0.78 21.88
CA SER A 147 -11.89 -0.57 22.35
C SER A 147 -10.76 -1.57 22.07
N GLU A 148 -10.22 -1.56 20.84
CA GLU A 148 -9.31 -2.60 20.35
C GLU A 148 -7.83 -2.36 20.66
N CYS A 149 -7.37 -1.10 20.66
CA CYS A 149 -5.98 -0.75 20.99
C CYS A 149 -5.77 -0.47 22.49
N GLY A 150 -6.82 -0.69 23.29
CA GLY A 150 -6.84 -0.41 24.71
C GLY A 150 -6.90 1.08 25.03
N ASP A 151 -7.43 1.38 26.21
CA ASP A 151 -7.41 2.72 26.79
C ASP A 151 -5.95 3.15 27.01
N SER A 152 -5.44 4.09 26.21
CA SER A 152 -4.11 4.67 26.39
C SER A 152 -3.95 5.32 27.78
N SER A 153 -5.04 5.54 28.53
CA SER A 153 -5.02 5.98 29.92
C SER A 153 -4.71 4.89 30.96
N ARG A 154 -4.71 3.59 30.60
CA ARG A 154 -4.29 2.50 31.52
C ARG A 154 -2.79 2.41 31.73
N VAL A 155 -1.99 3.06 30.88
CA VAL A 155 -0.60 3.37 31.18
C VAL A 155 -0.59 4.81 31.67
N PRO A 156 -0.39 5.08 32.97
CA PRO A 156 -0.24 6.46 33.43
C PRO A 156 0.85 7.13 32.59
N SER A 157 0.57 8.29 32.00
CA SER A 157 1.55 9.12 31.29
C SER A 157 2.83 9.38 32.11
N THR A 158 2.77 9.16 33.42
CA THR A 158 3.86 9.26 34.38
C THR A 158 4.71 7.99 34.57
N ALA A 159 4.34 6.83 34.01
CA ALA A 159 4.99 5.54 34.28
C ALA A 159 6.04 5.12 33.24
N VAL A 160 5.97 5.63 32.00
CA VAL A 160 6.96 5.31 30.96
C VAL A 160 7.90 6.50 30.80
N PRO A 161 9.22 6.33 31.08
CA PRO A 161 10.19 7.38 30.85
C PRO A 161 10.13 7.86 29.40
N SER A 162 10.16 9.18 29.19
CA SER A 162 10.21 9.79 27.86
C SER A 162 11.36 9.21 27.05
N GLY A 163 11.07 8.28 26.13
CA GLY A 163 12.07 7.60 25.30
C GLY A 163 11.97 6.07 25.27
N GLU A 164 11.11 5.43 26.06
CA GLU A 164 10.88 3.98 25.98
C GLU A 164 9.55 3.68 25.28
N ALA A 165 9.52 2.66 24.41
CA ALA A 165 8.28 2.21 23.81
C ALA A 165 7.43 1.47 24.85
N VAL A 166 6.12 1.64 24.72
CA VAL A 166 5.12 0.87 25.48
C VAL A 166 5.26 -0.61 25.08
N PRO A 167 5.14 -1.57 26.03
CA PRO A 167 5.12 -2.99 25.71
C PRO A 167 4.15 -3.30 24.56
N HIS A 168 4.59 -4.12 23.60
CA HIS A 168 3.79 -4.47 22.44
C HIS A 168 2.73 -5.51 22.80
N ASP A 169 1.46 -5.21 22.55
CA ASP A 169 0.35 -6.16 22.76
C ASP A 169 0.26 -7.23 21.66
N SER A 170 0.97 -7.04 20.53
CA SER A 170 0.96 -7.96 19.37
C SER A 170 2.34 -8.13 18.72
N GLU A 171 3.04 -9.22 19.05
CA GLU A 171 4.29 -9.61 18.38
C GLU A 171 4.15 -9.71 16.84
N PRO A 172 3.09 -10.33 16.27
CA PRO A 172 2.88 -10.34 14.82
C PRO A 172 2.76 -8.94 14.22
N GLY A 173 2.14 -7.99 14.93
CA GLY A 173 2.00 -6.60 14.50
C GLY A 173 3.35 -5.89 14.38
N VAL A 174 4.25 -6.09 15.33
CA VAL A 174 5.61 -5.53 15.31
C VAL A 174 6.42 -6.11 14.16
N VAL A 175 6.36 -7.42 13.95
CA VAL A 175 7.07 -8.09 12.84
C VAL A 175 6.57 -7.59 11.48
N LEU A 176 5.25 -7.43 11.33
CA LEU A 176 4.66 -6.89 10.10
C LEU A 176 5.07 -5.42 9.87
N THR A 177 5.07 -4.62 10.93
CA THR A 177 5.52 -3.23 10.88
C THR A 177 6.98 -3.15 10.45
N GLU A 178 7.86 -3.97 11.03
CA GLU A 178 9.28 -4.03 10.63
C GLU A 178 9.43 -4.48 9.17
N ALA A 179 8.64 -5.44 8.71
CA ALA A 179 8.68 -5.88 7.31
C ALA A 179 8.28 -4.77 6.33
N VAL A 180 7.24 -3.98 6.64
CA VAL A 180 6.81 -2.85 5.82
C VAL A 180 7.84 -1.72 5.84
N MET A 181 8.44 -1.42 7.00
CA MET A 181 9.51 -0.43 7.09
C MET A 181 10.73 -0.84 6.25
N ARG A 182 11.19 -2.08 6.38
CA ARG A 182 12.31 -2.61 5.58
C ARG A 182 11.99 -2.63 4.09
N PHE A 183 10.73 -2.89 3.72
CA PHE A 183 10.28 -2.76 2.34
C PHE A 183 10.43 -1.32 1.84
N LEU A 184 10.05 -0.32 2.64
CA LEU A 184 10.22 1.08 2.28
C LEU A 184 11.71 1.49 2.20
N GLU A 185 12.55 0.97 3.10
CA GLU A 185 14.01 1.19 3.10
C GLU A 185 14.68 0.77 1.78
N ASP A 186 14.11 -0.18 1.05
CA ASP A 186 14.62 -0.62 -0.25
C ASP A 186 14.40 0.40 -1.39
N TYR A 187 13.57 1.43 -1.18
CA TYR A 187 13.34 2.51 -2.14
C TYR A 187 14.08 3.80 -1.75
N LEU A 188 14.54 3.90 -0.51
CA LEU A 188 15.08 5.13 0.04
C LEU A 188 16.61 5.14 -0.04
N PRO A 189 17.21 6.32 -0.31
CA PRO A 189 18.66 6.44 -0.36
C PRO A 189 19.26 6.17 1.02
N ARG A 190 20.39 5.44 1.03
CA ARG A 190 21.15 5.11 2.26
C ARG A 190 21.93 6.31 2.82
N THR A 191 21.99 7.41 2.10
CA THR A 191 22.73 8.60 2.49
C THR A 191 22.24 9.12 3.84
N LEU A 192 23.20 9.44 4.71
CA LEU A 192 22.96 9.99 6.05
C LEU A 192 22.06 9.11 6.95
N GLY A 193 21.86 7.83 6.60
CA GLY A 193 20.99 6.91 7.33
C GLY A 193 19.50 7.27 7.28
N LEU A 194 19.07 8.11 6.33
CA LEU A 194 17.69 8.57 6.21
C LEU A 194 16.69 7.43 5.94
N ASN A 195 17.10 6.43 5.15
CA ASN A 195 16.27 5.27 4.83
C ASN A 195 15.66 4.61 6.09
N ALA A 196 16.49 4.34 7.09
CA ALA A 196 16.07 3.69 8.33
C ALA A 196 15.43 4.67 9.34
N LEU A 197 15.42 5.98 9.06
CA LEU A 197 14.70 6.96 9.86
C LEU A 197 13.28 7.20 9.31
N ILE A 198 13.13 7.30 7.99
CA ILE A 198 11.87 7.77 7.37
C ILE A 198 10.70 6.86 7.73
N GLY A 199 10.84 5.54 7.70
CA GLY A 199 9.74 4.62 8.05
C GLY A 199 9.22 4.84 9.46
N ALA A 200 10.10 4.66 10.46
CA ALA A 200 9.74 4.85 11.87
C ALA A 200 9.34 6.30 12.19
N GLY A 201 10.00 7.26 11.56
CA GLY A 201 9.71 8.69 11.68
C GLY A 201 8.32 9.04 11.18
N LEU A 202 7.90 8.52 10.01
CA LEU A 202 6.56 8.73 9.46
C LEU A 202 5.48 8.13 10.36
N ILE A 203 5.67 6.88 10.82
CA ILE A 203 4.73 6.21 11.73
C ILE A 203 4.54 7.05 13.00
N ARG A 204 5.64 7.44 13.66
CA ARG A 204 5.59 8.25 14.87
C ARG A 204 5.02 9.65 14.65
N ASP A 205 5.25 10.24 13.48
CA ASP A 205 4.77 11.58 13.14
C ASP A 205 3.27 11.62 12.85
N GLN A 206 2.73 10.57 12.22
CA GLN A 206 1.31 10.48 11.84
C GLN A 206 0.44 9.87 12.95
N MET A 207 0.95 8.89 13.70
CA MET A 207 0.17 8.17 14.72
C MET A 207 0.42 8.68 16.14
N GLY A 208 1.40 9.55 16.34
CA GLY A 208 1.81 10.02 17.66
C GLY A 208 2.70 9.01 18.42
N PRO A 209 3.26 9.42 19.57
CA PRO A 209 4.24 8.61 20.30
C PRO A 209 3.65 7.35 20.95
N GLU A 210 2.38 7.37 21.36
CA GLU A 210 1.75 6.26 22.08
C GLU A 210 1.54 5.05 21.17
N LEU A 211 0.75 5.23 20.10
CA LEU A 211 0.49 4.17 19.11
C LEU A 211 1.77 3.73 18.38
N ALA A 212 2.68 4.66 18.09
CA ALA A 212 3.95 4.29 17.48
C ALA A 212 4.84 3.48 18.43
N GLY A 213 4.76 3.70 19.74
CA GLY A 213 5.44 2.87 20.74
C GLY A 213 4.91 1.43 20.73
N GLN A 214 3.62 1.24 20.52
CA GLN A 214 3.02 -0.10 20.45
C GLN A 214 3.38 -0.87 19.16
N LEU A 215 3.78 -0.18 18.08
CA LEU A 215 4.04 -0.80 16.77
C LEU A 215 5.53 -0.94 16.43
N LEU A 216 6.35 0.03 16.84
CA LEU A 216 7.75 0.12 16.41
C LEU A 216 8.66 -0.70 17.32
N PRO A 217 9.60 -1.50 16.77
CA PRO A 217 10.65 -2.10 17.58
C PRO A 217 11.38 -1.05 18.43
N GLN A 218 11.73 -1.39 19.67
CA GLN A 218 12.33 -0.46 20.66
C GLN A 218 13.54 0.33 20.13
N LYS A 219 14.35 -0.27 19.25
CA LYS A 219 15.50 0.40 18.60
C LYS A 219 15.03 1.56 17.69
N ASP A 220 13.98 1.34 16.92
CA ASP A 220 13.47 2.25 15.90
C ASP A 220 12.62 3.34 16.54
N PHE A 221 11.84 3.01 17.57
CA PHE A 221 11.10 3.98 18.37
C PHE A 221 12.04 4.98 19.05
N ARG A 222 13.12 4.50 19.71
CA ARG A 222 14.13 5.36 20.34
C ARG A 222 14.78 6.30 19.33
N ARG A 223 15.15 5.77 18.17
CA ARG A 223 15.73 6.56 17.09
C ARG A 223 14.77 7.65 16.62
N ALA A 224 13.53 7.28 16.28
CA ALA A 224 12.49 8.21 15.84
C ALA A 224 12.12 9.27 16.89
N SER A 225 12.25 8.93 18.18
CA SER A 225 11.96 9.85 19.29
C SER A 225 13.11 10.80 19.63
N SER A 226 14.31 10.59 19.08
CA SER A 226 15.44 11.50 19.29
C SER A 226 15.12 12.93 18.84
N LEU A 227 15.69 13.93 19.51
CA LEU A 227 15.47 15.34 19.16
C LEU A 227 15.87 15.62 17.71
N ALA A 228 17.02 15.09 17.28
CA ALA A 228 17.50 15.25 15.90
C ALA A 228 16.49 14.68 14.89
N SER A 229 15.99 13.47 15.11
CA SER A 229 14.98 12.85 14.24
C SER A 229 13.68 13.65 14.19
N ARG A 230 13.21 14.17 15.32
CA ARG A 230 12.01 15.01 15.37
C ARG A 230 12.19 16.32 14.61
N LEU A 231 13.36 16.94 14.68
CA LEU A 231 13.68 18.14 13.90
C LEU A 231 13.74 17.84 12.41
N VAL A 232 14.34 16.71 12.02
CA VAL A 232 14.37 16.26 10.60
C VAL A 232 12.95 16.03 10.09
N MET A 233 12.10 15.30 10.82
CA MET A 233 10.72 15.06 10.42
C MET A 233 9.87 16.33 10.40
N ALA A 234 10.07 17.24 11.36
CA ALA A 234 9.42 18.55 11.34
C ALA A 234 9.85 19.38 10.12
N GLY A 235 11.12 19.30 9.72
CA GLY A 235 11.64 19.91 8.50
C GLY A 235 10.98 19.32 7.26
N PHE A 236 10.90 17.99 7.14
CA PHE A 236 10.21 17.34 6.02
C PHE A 236 8.73 17.68 5.95
N ARG A 237 8.03 17.70 7.08
CA ARG A 237 6.62 18.12 7.12
C ARG A 237 6.46 19.60 6.75
N GLY A 238 7.34 20.47 7.25
CA GLY A 238 7.34 21.89 6.88
C GLY A 238 7.57 22.09 5.38
N PHE A 239 8.50 21.33 4.80
CA PHE A 239 8.76 21.31 3.37
C PHE A 239 7.53 20.83 2.58
N ALA A 240 6.91 19.72 2.98
CA ALA A 240 5.70 19.19 2.35
C ALA A 240 4.54 20.19 2.41
N ARG A 241 4.31 20.83 3.57
CA ARG A 241 3.31 21.89 3.72
C ARG A 241 3.59 23.06 2.80
N CYS A 242 4.84 23.52 2.73
CA CYS A 242 5.24 24.59 1.83
C CYS A 242 4.99 24.20 0.36
N TYR A 243 5.31 22.95 -0.01
CA TYR A 243 5.04 22.40 -1.35
C TYR A 243 3.57 22.43 -1.69
N PHE A 244 2.69 21.93 -0.83
CA PHE A 244 1.25 21.89 -1.11
C PHE A 244 0.62 23.28 -1.11
N LEU A 245 1.05 24.18 -0.22
CA LEU A 245 0.64 25.58 -0.25
C LEU A 245 1.04 26.24 -1.57
N LEU A 246 2.28 26.04 -1.99
CA LEU A 246 2.79 26.58 -3.25
C LEU A 246 2.06 26.01 -4.46
N TYR A 247 1.82 24.69 -4.46
CA TYR A 247 1.08 24.01 -5.50
C TYR A 247 -0.33 24.60 -5.62
N ARG A 248 -1.06 24.74 -4.51
CA ARG A 248 -2.40 25.33 -4.52
C ARG A 248 -2.41 26.78 -5.02
N GLU A 249 -1.49 27.62 -4.54
CA GLU A 249 -1.51 29.05 -4.89
C GLU A 249 -0.95 29.35 -6.28
N ILE A 250 0.07 28.61 -6.73
CA ILE A 250 0.81 28.90 -7.97
C ILE A 250 0.47 27.92 -9.10
N ALA A 251 0.37 26.62 -8.85
CA ALA A 251 0.17 25.64 -9.92
C ALA A 251 -1.19 25.83 -10.60
N GLU A 252 -2.25 26.14 -9.86
CA GLU A 252 -3.56 26.45 -10.43
C GLU A 252 -3.54 27.70 -11.33
N ARG A 253 -2.60 28.63 -11.12
CA ARG A 253 -2.52 29.89 -11.86
C ARG A 253 -1.51 29.86 -13.00
N ILE A 254 -0.50 28.98 -12.93
CA ILE A 254 0.61 28.92 -13.89
C ILE A 254 0.74 27.50 -14.45
N PRO A 255 0.16 27.23 -15.65
CA PRO A 255 0.15 25.89 -16.26
C PRO A 255 1.53 25.28 -16.52
N LEU A 256 2.58 26.09 -16.64
CA LEU A 256 3.95 25.61 -16.80
C LEU A 256 4.49 25.00 -15.49
N VAL A 257 4.26 25.68 -14.36
CA VAL A 257 4.69 25.22 -13.03
C VAL A 257 3.91 23.98 -12.62
N SER A 258 2.59 23.96 -12.87
CA SER A 258 1.76 22.77 -12.61
C SER A 258 2.30 21.55 -13.32
N ARG A 259 2.56 21.65 -14.63
CA ARG A 259 3.11 20.54 -15.42
C ARG A 259 4.44 20.04 -14.87
N LEU A 260 5.34 20.95 -14.47
CA LEU A 260 6.64 20.59 -13.92
C LEU A 260 6.50 19.82 -12.59
N MET A 261 5.66 20.32 -11.68
CA MET A 261 5.51 19.75 -10.35
C MET A 261 4.72 18.44 -10.34
N GLU A 262 3.67 18.33 -11.16
CA GLU A 262 2.80 17.15 -11.25
C GLU A 262 3.52 15.98 -11.94
N ASN A 263 4.19 16.24 -13.08
CA ASN A 263 4.91 15.20 -13.82
C ASN A 263 6.03 14.54 -13.00
N VAL A 264 6.69 15.29 -12.12
CA VAL A 264 7.81 14.75 -11.32
C VAL A 264 7.31 13.75 -10.29
N PHE A 265 6.25 14.07 -9.54
CA PHE A 265 5.74 13.17 -8.51
C PHE A 265 4.99 11.98 -9.10
N GLU A 266 4.07 12.21 -10.02
CA GLU A 266 3.23 11.16 -10.60
C GLU A 266 4.08 10.11 -11.31
N ARG A 267 4.96 10.53 -12.24
CA ARG A 267 5.79 9.60 -13.00
C ARG A 267 6.79 8.86 -12.12
N ALA A 268 7.41 9.54 -11.15
CA ALA A 268 8.33 8.87 -10.24
C ALA A 268 7.60 7.83 -9.36
N ALA A 269 6.41 8.16 -8.86
CA ALA A 269 5.60 7.22 -8.09
C ALA A 269 5.25 5.99 -8.93
N ASP A 270 4.78 6.18 -10.16
CA ASP A 270 4.46 5.08 -11.08
C ASP A 270 5.68 4.21 -11.39
N GLU A 271 6.82 4.82 -11.68
CA GLU A 271 8.06 4.09 -11.97
C GLU A 271 8.54 3.28 -10.75
N LEU A 272 8.52 3.86 -9.54
CA LEU A 272 8.90 3.16 -8.32
C LEU A 272 7.93 2.01 -8.01
N VAL A 273 6.61 2.24 -8.08
CA VAL A 273 5.58 1.22 -7.84
C VAL A 273 5.69 0.09 -8.86
N ASN A 274 5.90 0.42 -10.14
CA ASN A 274 6.05 -0.58 -11.18
C ASN A 274 7.36 -1.37 -11.02
N SER A 275 8.44 -0.73 -10.56
CA SER A 275 9.73 -1.40 -10.34
C SER A 275 9.67 -2.50 -9.30
N TRP A 276 8.71 -2.45 -8.37
CA TRP A 276 8.47 -3.54 -7.44
C TRP A 276 8.14 -4.85 -8.16
N ARG A 277 7.35 -4.76 -9.23
CA ARG A 277 6.76 -5.91 -9.93
C ARG A 277 7.77 -6.66 -10.79
N ASP A 278 8.92 -6.05 -11.11
CA ASP A 278 9.84 -6.62 -12.08
C ASP A 278 10.45 -7.95 -11.63
N ALA A 279 10.78 -8.06 -10.34
CA ALA A 279 11.47 -9.23 -9.81
C ALA A 279 10.53 -10.40 -9.51
N TYR A 280 9.21 -10.19 -9.53
CA TYR A 280 8.24 -11.14 -8.97
C TYR A 280 7.12 -11.45 -9.95
N SER A 281 6.89 -12.74 -10.22
CA SER A 281 5.71 -13.16 -10.97
C SER A 281 4.49 -13.10 -10.06
N ARG A 282 3.46 -12.33 -10.43
CA ARG A 282 2.21 -12.29 -9.68
C ARG A 282 1.31 -13.42 -10.16
N ARG A 283 1.39 -14.59 -9.52
CA ARG A 283 0.34 -15.60 -9.63
C ARG A 283 -0.81 -15.17 -8.71
N PRO A 284 -2.03 -14.91 -9.21
CA PRO A 284 -3.16 -14.59 -8.35
C PRO A 284 -3.33 -15.65 -7.27
N PHE A 285 -3.45 -15.24 -6.01
CA PHE A 285 -3.61 -16.13 -4.85
C PHE A 285 -2.42 -17.03 -4.51
N TYR A 286 -1.22 -16.75 -5.04
CA TYR A 286 0.02 -17.40 -4.58
C TYR A 286 0.49 -16.77 -3.26
N ILE A 287 0.69 -17.59 -2.24
CA ILE A 287 1.16 -17.18 -0.92
C ILE A 287 2.38 -18.04 -0.60
N PRO A 288 3.59 -17.46 -0.49
CA PRO A 288 4.82 -18.22 -0.32
C PRO A 288 4.79 -19.01 1.00
N ASN A 289 5.65 -20.03 1.19
CA ASN A 289 5.58 -20.97 2.33
C ASN A 289 6.35 -20.54 3.55
N THR A 290 7.36 -19.73 3.30
CA THR A 290 8.07 -18.94 4.30
C THR A 290 8.03 -17.48 3.84
N TYR A 291 8.30 -16.56 4.75
CA TYR A 291 8.47 -15.14 4.43
C TYR A 291 9.58 -14.89 3.38
N ASN A 292 10.45 -15.89 3.15
CA ASN A 292 11.58 -15.85 2.22
C ASN A 292 11.32 -16.54 0.86
N GLU A 293 10.16 -17.16 0.64
CA GLU A 293 9.89 -17.99 -0.55
C GLU A 293 9.17 -17.26 -1.69
N TRP A 294 9.42 -15.97 -1.85
CA TRP A 294 8.98 -15.27 -3.05
C TRP A 294 9.75 -15.81 -4.26
N VAL A 295 9.08 -16.61 -5.09
CA VAL A 295 9.67 -17.13 -6.33
C VAL A 295 9.90 -15.98 -7.29
N ARG A 296 11.19 -15.62 -7.42
CA ARG A 296 11.63 -14.61 -8.37
C ARG A 296 11.46 -15.12 -9.79
N VAL A 297 11.20 -14.20 -10.72
CA VAL A 297 11.21 -14.56 -12.14
C VAL A 297 12.59 -15.10 -12.53
N PRO A 298 12.68 -16.09 -13.43
CA PRO A 298 13.97 -16.57 -13.93
C PRO A 298 14.81 -15.40 -14.44
N GLY A 299 16.06 -15.29 -13.97
CA GLY A 299 16.97 -14.19 -14.30
C GLY A 299 17.00 -13.03 -13.28
N ALA A 300 16.05 -12.93 -12.35
CA ALA A 300 16.08 -11.92 -11.27
C ALA A 300 16.97 -12.37 -10.09
N ASP A 301 18.26 -12.49 -10.36
CA ASP A 301 19.30 -12.79 -9.37
C ASP A 301 19.58 -11.62 -8.41
N ASP A 302 20.39 -11.86 -7.37
CA ASP A 302 20.75 -10.81 -6.39
C ASP A 302 21.52 -9.65 -7.04
N ALA A 303 22.28 -9.90 -8.10
CA ALA A 303 22.97 -8.87 -8.85
C ALA A 303 21.97 -7.94 -9.58
N TYR A 304 20.90 -8.50 -10.16
CA TYR A 304 19.80 -7.73 -10.73
C TYR A 304 19.10 -6.89 -9.66
N LEU A 305 18.78 -7.47 -8.51
CA LEU A 305 18.14 -6.74 -7.40
C LEU A 305 19.01 -5.58 -6.90
N ALA A 306 20.32 -5.76 -6.80
CA ALA A 306 21.24 -4.69 -6.43
C ALA A 306 21.20 -3.54 -7.45
N ARG A 307 21.28 -3.84 -8.76
CA ARG A 307 21.17 -2.82 -9.82
C ARG A 307 19.81 -2.11 -9.80
N LEU A 308 18.73 -2.85 -9.53
CA LEU A 308 17.38 -2.30 -9.44
C LEU A 308 17.23 -1.38 -8.23
N LYS A 309 17.80 -1.76 -7.09
CA LYS A 309 17.87 -0.91 -5.89
C LYS A 309 18.63 0.38 -6.16
N ASP A 310 19.83 0.29 -6.74
CA ASP A 310 20.61 1.49 -7.10
C ASP A 310 19.84 2.41 -8.06
N TRP A 311 19.06 1.83 -8.97
CA TRP A 311 18.20 2.61 -9.85
C TRP A 311 17.07 3.31 -9.10
N ARG A 312 16.39 2.65 -8.15
CA ARG A 312 15.35 3.26 -7.30
C ARG A 312 15.90 4.42 -6.49
N GLU A 313 17.09 4.23 -5.89
CA GLU A 313 17.77 5.29 -5.14
C GLU A 313 18.07 6.51 -6.03
N ARG A 314 18.54 6.29 -7.28
CA ARG A 314 18.76 7.39 -8.25
C ARG A 314 17.47 8.11 -8.62
N VAL A 315 16.36 7.39 -8.80
CA VAL A 315 15.05 8.01 -9.06
C VAL A 315 14.64 8.89 -7.88
N PHE A 316 14.72 8.36 -6.66
CA PHE A 316 14.36 9.10 -5.45
C PHE A 316 15.22 10.36 -5.27
N VAL A 317 16.54 10.24 -5.41
CA VAL A 317 17.47 11.37 -5.31
C VAL A 317 17.18 12.42 -6.39
N GLY A 318 16.90 12.00 -7.62
CA GLY A 318 16.57 12.92 -8.72
C GLY A 318 15.29 13.71 -8.45
N VAL A 319 14.27 13.09 -7.84
CA VAL A 319 13.03 13.78 -7.42
C VAL A 319 13.34 14.81 -6.34
N VAL A 320 14.04 14.42 -5.28
CA VAL A 320 14.39 15.32 -4.18
C VAL A 320 15.24 16.51 -4.68
N GLN A 321 16.22 16.27 -5.55
CA GLN A 321 17.03 17.33 -6.14
C GLN A 321 16.21 18.28 -7.02
N SER A 322 15.30 17.74 -7.83
CA SER A 322 14.41 18.56 -8.67
C SER A 322 13.53 19.47 -7.81
N LEU A 323 12.97 18.95 -6.73
CA LEU A 323 12.15 19.75 -5.82
C LEU A 323 12.98 20.77 -5.06
N LEU A 324 14.13 20.39 -4.52
CA LEU A 324 14.98 21.31 -3.77
C LEU A 324 15.47 22.46 -4.65
N THR A 325 15.91 22.18 -5.87
CA THR A 325 16.35 23.21 -6.83
C THR A 325 15.20 24.15 -7.22
N PHE A 326 13.98 23.63 -7.36
CA PHE A 326 12.80 24.45 -7.58
C PHE A 326 12.52 25.42 -6.42
N PHE A 327 12.59 24.94 -5.19
CA PHE A 327 12.40 25.78 -4.01
C PHE A 327 13.47 26.86 -3.87
N VAL A 328 14.74 26.53 -4.17
CA VAL A 328 15.83 27.51 -4.18
C VAL A 328 15.59 28.55 -5.28
N ALA A 329 15.13 28.14 -6.46
CA ALA A 329 14.80 29.05 -7.55
C ALA A 329 13.69 30.02 -7.16
N LEU A 330 12.63 29.53 -6.52
CA LEU A 330 11.55 30.36 -6.01
C LEU A 330 11.99 31.31 -4.90
N LEU A 331 12.72 30.81 -3.90
CA LEU A 331 13.18 31.65 -2.78
C LEU A 331 14.11 32.77 -3.26
N SER A 332 15.06 32.44 -4.15
CA SER A 332 15.94 33.44 -4.75
C SER A 332 15.20 34.40 -5.67
N PHE A 333 14.14 33.97 -6.35
CA PHE A 333 13.26 34.87 -7.11
C PHE A 333 12.56 35.89 -6.20
N LEU A 334 12.01 35.44 -5.07
CA LEU A 334 11.37 36.33 -4.10
C LEU A 334 12.37 37.31 -3.48
N LEU A 335 13.56 36.83 -3.11
CA LEU A 335 14.64 37.69 -2.63
C LEU A 335 15.09 38.71 -3.68
N TRP A 336 15.15 38.30 -4.96
CA TRP A 336 15.44 39.21 -6.06
C TRP A 336 14.43 40.35 -6.14
N LEU A 337 13.12 40.05 -6.07
CA LEU A 337 12.06 41.07 -6.07
C LEU A 337 12.20 42.06 -4.90
N VAL A 338 12.53 41.57 -3.70
CA VAL A 338 12.74 42.42 -2.52
C VAL A 338 14.00 43.29 -2.68
N CYS A 339 15.12 42.70 -3.16
CA CYS A 339 16.37 43.43 -3.36
C CYS A 339 16.26 44.48 -4.47
N LEU A 340 15.43 44.29 -5.49
CA LEU A 340 15.19 45.31 -6.51
C LEU A 340 14.71 46.64 -5.90
N VAL A 341 13.95 46.58 -4.80
CA VAL A 341 13.41 47.76 -4.11
C VAL A 341 14.34 48.23 -2.99
N LEU A 342 14.83 47.32 -2.15
CA LEU A 342 15.52 47.69 -0.91
C LEU A 342 17.05 47.75 -1.05
N HIS A 343 17.64 46.89 -1.87
CA HIS A 343 19.10 46.75 -1.98
C HIS A 343 19.54 46.36 -3.41
N PRO A 344 19.53 47.31 -4.37
CA PRO A 344 19.72 47.01 -5.80
C PRO A 344 21.06 46.35 -6.14
N VAL A 345 22.10 46.58 -5.33
CA VAL A 345 23.44 45.99 -5.50
C VAL A 345 23.39 44.46 -5.44
N TRP A 346 22.52 43.89 -4.59
CA TRP A 346 22.40 42.44 -4.41
C TRP A 346 21.37 41.80 -5.36
N ALA A 347 20.54 42.61 -6.03
CA ALA A 347 19.49 42.11 -6.92
C ALA A 347 20.08 41.27 -8.07
N GLY A 348 21.16 41.73 -8.72
CA GLY A 348 21.81 40.97 -9.78
C GLY A 348 22.19 39.55 -9.36
N GLY A 349 22.74 39.39 -8.15
CA GLY A 349 23.14 38.08 -7.60
C GLY A 349 21.96 37.13 -7.43
N PHE A 350 20.90 37.55 -6.76
CA PHE A 350 19.71 36.71 -6.55
C PHE A 350 18.99 36.37 -7.86
N GLY A 351 18.95 37.30 -8.82
CA GLY A 351 18.37 37.06 -10.14
C GLY A 351 19.10 35.95 -10.90
N TRP A 352 20.43 35.97 -10.94
CA TRP A 352 21.22 34.91 -11.59
C TRP A 352 21.12 33.56 -10.88
N VAL A 353 21.10 33.55 -9.55
CA VAL A 353 20.88 32.31 -8.77
C VAL A 353 19.51 31.72 -9.08
N SER A 354 18.47 32.54 -9.15
CA SER A 354 17.12 32.11 -9.47
C SER A 354 17.03 31.51 -10.87
N LEU A 355 17.56 32.21 -11.88
CA LEU A 355 17.58 31.72 -13.25
C LEU A 355 18.36 30.39 -13.36
N GLY A 356 19.55 30.33 -12.77
CA GLY A 356 20.40 29.13 -12.83
C GLY A 356 19.75 27.91 -12.17
N THR A 357 19.14 28.09 -11.00
CA THR A 357 18.46 27.01 -10.28
C THR A 357 17.13 26.61 -10.92
N PHE A 358 16.42 27.55 -11.56
CA PHE A 358 15.24 27.23 -12.36
C PHE A 358 15.61 26.39 -13.59
N LEU A 359 16.65 26.77 -14.34
CA LEU A 359 17.15 25.98 -15.46
C LEU A 359 17.63 24.60 -15.01
N ALA A 360 18.30 24.50 -13.86
CA ALA A 360 18.67 23.24 -13.26
C ALA A 360 17.44 22.38 -12.90
N THR A 361 16.38 22.98 -12.36
CA THR A 361 15.11 22.30 -12.06
C THR A 361 14.54 21.68 -13.33
N VAL A 362 14.43 22.46 -14.41
CA VAL A 362 13.91 21.98 -15.71
C VAL A 362 14.79 20.87 -16.27
N PHE A 363 16.11 21.02 -16.22
CA PHE A 363 17.02 19.96 -16.67
C PHE A 363 16.88 18.67 -15.85
N LEU A 364 16.81 18.77 -14.51
CA LEU A 364 16.71 17.62 -13.63
C LEU A 364 15.39 16.87 -13.84
N SER A 365 14.28 17.60 -13.94
CA SER A 365 12.94 17.04 -14.08
C SER A 365 12.60 16.55 -15.49
N GLU A 366 12.94 17.30 -16.54
CA GLU A 366 12.52 16.98 -17.91
C GLU A 366 13.58 16.24 -18.73
N VAL A 367 14.84 16.22 -18.28
CA VAL A 367 15.94 15.59 -19.03
C VAL A 367 16.62 14.48 -18.21
N HIS A 368 17.08 14.79 -17.00
CA HIS A 368 17.82 13.82 -16.19
C HIS A 368 16.93 12.68 -15.70
N LEU A 369 15.81 12.98 -15.03
CA LEU A 369 14.89 11.98 -14.50
C LEU A 369 14.34 11.04 -15.60
N PRO A 370 13.87 11.53 -16.76
CA PRO A 370 13.47 10.67 -17.86
C PRO A 370 14.58 9.76 -18.41
N ARG A 371 15.84 10.22 -18.41
CA ARG A 371 16.99 9.37 -18.75
C ARG A 371 17.22 8.29 -17.70
N VAL A 372 17.09 8.62 -16.41
CA VAL A 372 17.16 7.64 -15.32
C VAL A 372 16.04 6.61 -15.48
N TYR A 373 14.79 7.01 -15.75
CA TYR A 373 13.68 6.09 -15.97
C TYR A 373 13.97 5.10 -17.10
N ARG A 374 14.47 5.57 -18.24
CA ARG A 374 14.85 4.70 -19.37
C ARG A 374 16.00 3.74 -19.05
N ALA A 375 16.85 4.09 -18.09
CA ALA A 375 17.96 3.27 -17.62
C ALA A 375 17.53 2.22 -16.58
N ARG A 376 16.22 1.97 -16.40
CA ARG A 376 15.70 0.92 -15.53
C ARG A 376 16.25 -0.45 -15.95
N PRO A 377 16.92 -1.18 -15.04
CA PRO A 377 17.42 -2.52 -15.33
C PRO A 377 16.28 -3.43 -15.79
N LYS A 378 16.52 -4.20 -16.86
CA LYS A 378 15.59 -5.25 -17.30
C LYS A 378 16.02 -6.59 -16.72
N VAL A 379 15.03 -7.43 -16.40
CA VAL A 379 15.30 -8.82 -16.01
C VAL A 379 16.03 -9.50 -17.18
N PRO A 380 17.22 -10.09 -16.95
CA PRO A 380 17.90 -10.90 -17.96
C PRO A 380 16.96 -11.96 -18.54
N ALA A 381 17.01 -12.16 -19.86
CA ALA A 381 16.27 -13.25 -20.47
C ALA A 381 16.72 -14.57 -19.82
N ALA A 382 15.75 -15.41 -19.42
CA ALA A 382 16.06 -16.73 -18.90
C ALA A 382 16.89 -17.49 -19.95
N PRO A 383 17.96 -18.21 -19.57
CA PRO A 383 18.53 -19.21 -20.48
C PRO A 383 17.40 -20.17 -20.88
N ALA A 384 17.33 -20.54 -22.16
CA ALA A 384 16.29 -21.43 -22.68
C ALA A 384 16.21 -22.68 -21.79
N GLN A 385 15.17 -22.79 -20.97
CA GLN A 385 14.90 -24.00 -20.24
C GLN A 385 14.43 -25.05 -21.25
N PRO A 386 14.92 -26.31 -21.19
CA PRO A 386 14.33 -27.39 -21.97
C PRO A 386 12.85 -27.48 -21.60
N ASP A 387 12.00 -27.58 -22.62
CA ASP A 387 10.54 -27.51 -22.56
C ASP A 387 9.97 -28.04 -21.23
N VAL A 388 9.71 -27.14 -20.28
CA VAL A 388 8.86 -27.45 -19.15
C VAL A 388 7.48 -27.64 -19.76
N VAL A 389 7.04 -28.90 -19.80
CA VAL A 389 5.74 -29.35 -20.31
C VAL A 389 4.69 -28.30 -19.96
N ASN A 390 4.33 -27.50 -20.96
CA ASN A 390 3.14 -26.67 -20.89
C ASN A 390 2.02 -27.65 -20.56
N LEU A 391 1.42 -27.52 -19.37
CA LEU A 391 0.13 -28.13 -19.11
C LEU A 391 -0.83 -27.45 -20.08
N THR A 392 -0.98 -28.08 -21.25
CA THR A 392 -1.99 -27.76 -22.23
C THR A 392 -3.31 -27.70 -21.45
N PRO A 393 -4.08 -26.60 -21.50
CA PRO A 393 -5.44 -26.67 -21.00
C PRO A 393 -6.09 -27.82 -21.77
N CYS A 394 -6.66 -28.80 -21.07
CA CYS A 394 -7.29 -29.97 -21.67
C CYS A 394 -8.25 -29.49 -22.77
N ARG A 395 -7.78 -29.55 -24.02
CA ARG A 395 -8.58 -29.27 -25.19
C ARG A 395 -9.41 -30.53 -25.32
N GLY A 396 -10.64 -30.48 -24.81
CA GLY A 396 -11.62 -31.54 -24.99
C GLY A 396 -11.61 -31.94 -26.45
N ARG A 397 -11.15 -33.16 -26.71
CA ARG A 397 -11.09 -33.75 -28.04
C ARG A 397 -12.54 -33.84 -28.50
N ARG A 398 -12.96 -33.02 -29.47
CA ARG A 398 -14.24 -33.22 -30.16
C ARG A 398 -14.14 -34.58 -30.84
N ALA A 399 -14.75 -35.59 -30.21
CA ALA A 399 -15.11 -36.81 -30.90
C ALA A 399 -16.39 -36.53 -31.68
N ASP A 400 -16.30 -36.82 -32.97
CA ASP A 400 -17.37 -36.90 -33.94
C ASP A 400 -18.44 -37.92 -33.51
N GLY A 401 -19.70 -37.61 -33.84
CA GLY A 401 -20.79 -38.57 -34.03
C GLY A 401 -21.18 -39.50 -32.89
N SER A 402 -22.12 -39.07 -32.03
CA SER A 402 -23.44 -39.71 -31.90
C SER A 402 -24.26 -39.01 -30.81
N ARG A 403 -25.57 -38.84 -31.08
CA ARG A 403 -26.56 -38.46 -30.08
C ARG A 403 -26.64 -39.57 -29.04
N ASP A 404 -26.53 -39.24 -27.75
CA ASP A 404 -27.54 -39.54 -26.72
C ASP A 404 -27.03 -39.16 -25.30
N HIS A 405 -27.91 -38.46 -24.57
CA HIS A 405 -27.95 -38.21 -23.12
C HIS A 405 -26.65 -38.11 -22.29
N ALA A 406 -26.15 -36.88 -22.05
CA ALA A 406 -25.40 -36.51 -20.83
C ALA A 406 -25.18 -34.99 -20.65
N GLU A 407 -26.24 -34.18 -20.64
CA GLU A 407 -26.22 -32.82 -20.06
C GLU A 407 -27.22 -32.78 -18.90
N SER A 408 -26.76 -33.15 -17.69
CA SER A 408 -27.53 -32.96 -16.44
C SER A 408 -26.67 -33.01 -15.17
N SER A 409 -25.51 -33.66 -15.16
CA SER A 409 -24.79 -33.96 -13.90
C SER A 409 -23.81 -32.90 -13.38
N ALA A 410 -23.50 -31.83 -14.12
CA ALA A 410 -22.54 -30.81 -13.64
C ALA A 410 -23.18 -29.63 -12.88
N ASN A 411 -24.48 -29.39 -13.06
CA ASN A 411 -25.22 -28.36 -12.31
C ASN A 411 -25.95 -28.90 -11.06
N ALA A 412 -25.98 -30.22 -10.86
CA ALA A 412 -26.61 -30.83 -9.68
C ALA A 412 -25.75 -30.73 -8.40
N GLY A 413 -24.42 -30.80 -8.52
CA GLY A 413 -23.51 -30.81 -7.36
C GLY A 413 -23.31 -29.48 -6.63
N LEU A 414 -23.74 -28.36 -7.21
CA LEU A 414 -23.66 -27.03 -6.58
C LEU A 414 -25.00 -26.55 -5.99
N VAL A 415 -26.11 -27.22 -6.32
CA VAL A 415 -27.44 -26.93 -5.74
C VAL A 415 -27.69 -27.79 -4.49
N GLU A 416 -27.12 -28.99 -4.39
CA GLU A 416 -27.28 -29.85 -3.21
C GLU A 416 -26.54 -29.37 -1.95
N VAL A 417 -25.49 -28.55 -2.07
CA VAL A 417 -24.80 -27.97 -0.89
C VAL A 417 -25.61 -26.82 -0.27
N ALA A 418 -26.52 -26.20 -1.03
CA ALA A 418 -27.41 -25.15 -0.53
C ALA A 418 -28.72 -25.70 0.10
N ALA A 419 -29.05 -26.98 -0.11
CA ALA A 419 -30.26 -27.62 0.41
C ALA A 419 -30.06 -28.33 1.77
N GLY A 420 -28.83 -28.40 2.28
CA GLY A 420 -28.50 -29.06 3.56
C GLY A 420 -28.70 -28.22 4.82
N LEU A 421 -29.13 -26.97 4.71
CA LEU A 421 -29.51 -26.11 5.85
C LEU A 421 -31.02 -26.22 6.06
N GLY A 422 -31.42 -27.17 6.90
CA GLY A 422 -32.81 -27.42 7.27
C GLY A 422 -33.48 -26.20 7.90
N VAL A 423 -34.30 -25.50 7.11
CA VAL A 423 -35.37 -24.64 7.61
C VAL A 423 -36.63 -25.50 7.64
N GLN A 424 -36.98 -26.02 8.82
CA GLN A 424 -38.33 -26.51 9.04
C GLN A 424 -39.26 -25.29 9.11
N ARG A 425 -40.05 -25.08 8.05
CA ARG A 425 -41.31 -24.35 8.17
C ARG A 425 -42.34 -25.32 8.74
N GLY A 426 -42.80 -25.05 9.96
CA GLY A 426 -44.01 -25.66 10.48
C GLY A 426 -45.23 -25.02 9.83
N ASP A 427 -46.16 -25.86 9.41
CA ASP A 427 -47.51 -25.47 9.01
C ASP A 427 -48.31 -25.07 10.26
N GLY A 428 -48.99 -23.92 10.18
CA GLY A 428 -49.83 -23.33 11.22
C GLY A 428 -50.21 -21.90 10.88
#